data_AF-A0A1F0TI98-F1
#
_entry.id   AF-A0A1F0TI98-F1
#
_cell.length_a   1.000
_cell.length_b   1.000
_cell.length_c   1.000
_cell.angle_alpha   90.00
_cell.angle_beta   90.00
_cell.angle_gamma   90.00
#
_symmetry.space_group_name_H-M   'P 1'
#
loop_
_entity.id
_entity.type
_entity.pdbx_description
1 polymer ?
#
loop_
_entity_poly.entity_id
_entity_poly.type
_entity_poly.pdbx_seq_one_letter_code
_entity_poly.pdbx_strand_id
1 'polypeptide(L)'
;MANNKNNDWKTFLPTQTSSKESFTLIVQYPGTTPVQYFPKLKNPDGSNVIGADGRSQRSQEPQGWTYLLTHFGTGDRVRVVFDGLYDLSPGALYELQASGYHFSKDHSYYLDELEALSVAHNFAGNQNDNNK
;
A
#
# COMPACT_ATOMS: atom_id res chain seq x y z
N MET A 1 42.40 9.62 -30.80
CA MET A 1 41.76 10.46 -29.76
C MET A 1 40.28 10.10 -29.74
N ALA A 2 39.85 9.27 -28.78
CA ALA A 2 38.46 8.81 -28.68
C ALA A 2 37.64 9.86 -27.90
N ASN A 3 36.58 10.35 -28.53
CA ASN A 3 35.73 11.41 -28.00
C ASN A 3 34.77 10.80 -26.97
N ASN A 4 35.11 10.91 -25.68
CA ASN A 4 34.31 10.39 -24.58
C ASN A 4 33.10 11.31 -24.38
N LYS A 5 31.93 10.94 -24.93
CA LYS A 5 30.68 11.69 -24.73
C LYS A 5 30.20 11.43 -23.30
N ASN A 6 30.57 12.31 -22.37
CA ASN A 6 30.03 12.32 -21.01
C ASN A 6 28.52 12.64 -21.08
N ASN A 7 27.69 11.65 -20.78
CA ASN A 7 26.23 11.77 -20.70
C ASN A 7 25.79 12.41 -19.36
N ASP A 8 26.43 13.53 -19.00
CA ASP A 8 26.32 14.19 -17.70
C ASP A 8 24.92 14.79 -17.45
N TRP A 9 24.19 15.08 -18.53
CA TRP A 9 22.87 15.72 -18.48
C TRP A 9 21.81 14.86 -17.75
N LYS A 10 21.98 13.54 -17.71
CA LYS A 10 21.06 12.62 -17.03
C LYS A 10 21.06 12.79 -15.50
N THR A 11 22.09 13.41 -14.92
CA THR A 11 22.19 13.70 -13.48
C THR A 11 21.31 14.88 -13.05
N PHE A 12 20.83 15.70 -13.99
CA PHE A 12 19.91 16.81 -13.74
C PHE A 12 18.43 16.42 -13.87
N LEU A 13 18.14 15.18 -14.29
CA LEU A 13 16.78 14.69 -14.25
C LEU A 13 16.39 14.51 -12.78
N PRO A 14 15.23 15.02 -12.34
CA PRO A 14 14.79 14.81 -10.97
C PRO A 14 14.75 13.31 -10.70
N THR A 15 15.64 12.87 -9.80
CA THR A 15 15.57 11.52 -9.26
C THR A 15 14.29 11.50 -8.44
N GLN A 16 13.31 10.68 -8.85
CA GLN A 16 12.06 10.55 -8.10
C GLN A 16 12.36 9.86 -6.76
N THR A 17 12.78 10.63 -5.77
CA THR A 17 12.91 10.22 -4.37
C THR A 17 11.69 10.70 -3.62
N SER A 18 10.52 10.12 -3.91
CA SER A 18 9.55 9.97 -2.84
C SER A 18 10.03 8.78 -2.04
N SER A 19 10.75 9.04 -0.94
CA SER A 19 11.01 8.00 0.04
C SER A 19 9.68 7.50 0.57
N LYS A 20 9.50 6.18 0.65
CA LYS A 20 8.38 5.61 1.39
C LYS A 20 8.46 6.10 2.84
N GLU A 21 7.31 6.40 3.40
CA GLU A 21 7.15 6.75 4.82
C GLU A 21 6.50 5.58 5.54
N SER A 22 6.89 5.36 6.79
CA SER A 22 6.28 4.36 7.66
C SER A 22 5.09 4.97 8.40
N PHE A 23 3.99 4.23 8.49
CA PHE A 23 2.75 4.66 9.11
C PHE A 23 2.24 3.62 10.11
N THR A 24 1.74 4.10 11.25
CA THR A 24 0.89 3.33 12.17
C THR A 24 -0.50 3.95 12.15
N LEU A 25 -1.49 3.23 11.64
CA LEU A 25 -2.85 3.73 11.44
C LEU A 25 -3.86 2.82 12.16
N ILE A 26 -4.91 3.41 12.74
CA ILE A 26 -6.09 2.65 13.16
C ILE A 26 -7.09 2.63 12.01
N VAL A 27 -7.43 1.46 11.49
CA VAL A 27 -8.24 1.32 10.27
C VAL A 27 -9.43 0.40 10.50
N GLN A 28 -10.50 0.63 9.75
CA GLN A 28 -11.67 -0.24 9.70
C GLN A 28 -11.78 -0.85 8.29
N TYR A 29 -12.12 -2.14 8.23
CA TYR A 29 -12.45 -2.78 6.98
C TYR A 29 -13.94 -2.58 6.64
N PRO A 30 -14.30 -1.95 5.52
CA PRO A 30 -15.70 -1.69 5.18
C PRO A 30 -16.45 -2.90 4.56
N GLY A 31 -15.84 -4.09 4.48
CA GLY A 31 -16.48 -5.27 3.87
C GLY A 31 -16.34 -5.35 2.34
N THR A 32 -15.41 -4.61 1.73
CA THR A 32 -15.20 -4.62 0.27
C THR A 32 -14.36 -5.80 -0.19
N THR A 33 -14.71 -6.41 -1.32
CA THR A 33 -13.93 -7.52 -1.90
C THR A 33 -12.48 -7.10 -2.22
N PRO A 34 -11.46 -7.79 -1.67
CA PRO A 34 -10.06 -7.56 -2.02
C PRO A 34 -9.77 -7.86 -3.49
N VAL A 35 -8.82 -7.14 -4.08
CA VAL A 35 -8.44 -7.30 -5.50
C VAL A 35 -7.02 -7.81 -5.60
N GLN A 36 -6.74 -8.74 -6.51
CA GLN A 36 -5.38 -9.23 -6.74
C GLN A 36 -4.40 -8.07 -7.05
N TYR A 37 -3.25 -8.09 -6.39
CA TYR A 37 -2.19 -7.11 -6.61
C TYR A 37 -1.19 -7.61 -7.66
N PHE A 38 -0.97 -6.80 -8.68
CA PHE A 38 0.00 -7.04 -9.73
C PHE A 38 1.12 -6.00 -9.64
N PRO A 39 2.31 -6.37 -9.13
CA PRO A 39 3.40 -5.41 -8.94
C PRO A 39 3.85 -4.82 -10.27
N LYS A 40 4.39 -3.60 -10.22
CA LYS A 40 5.02 -2.98 -11.39
C LYS A 40 6.30 -3.73 -11.72
N LEU A 41 6.53 -3.99 -13.01
CA LEU A 41 7.79 -4.57 -13.47
C LEU A 41 8.91 -3.55 -13.31
N LYS A 42 10.08 -4.03 -12.88
CA LYS A 42 11.27 -3.21 -12.63
C LYS A 42 12.39 -3.59 -13.58
N ASN A 43 13.10 -2.58 -14.06
CA ASN A 43 14.39 -2.74 -14.73
C ASN A 43 15.47 -3.10 -13.70
N PRO A 44 16.65 -3.60 -14.13
CA PRO A 44 17.77 -3.88 -13.23
C PRO A 44 18.26 -2.69 -12.41
N ASP A 45 18.01 -1.46 -12.88
CA ASP A 45 18.34 -0.20 -12.19
C ASP A 45 17.26 0.25 -11.18
N GLY A 46 16.19 -0.53 -10.98
CA GLY A 46 15.09 -0.24 -10.07
C GLY A 46 14.00 0.69 -10.62
N SER A 47 14.18 1.23 -11.84
CA SER A 47 13.16 2.02 -12.53
C SER A 47 12.01 1.13 -13.01
N ASN A 48 10.82 1.71 -13.22
CA ASN A 48 9.68 0.95 -13.75
C ASN A 48 9.89 0.64 -15.24
N VAL A 49 9.56 -0.58 -15.67
CA VAL A 49 9.44 -0.90 -17.09
C VAL A 49 8.24 -0.13 -17.66
N ILE A 50 8.49 0.70 -18.67
CA ILE A 50 7.46 1.52 -19.33
C ILE A 50 7.03 0.83 -20.63
N GLY A 51 5.73 0.62 -20.78
CA GLY A 51 5.13 0.02 -21.97
C GLY A 51 5.04 1.00 -23.14
N ALA A 52 4.66 0.48 -24.31
CA ALA A 52 4.48 1.29 -25.52
C ALA A 52 3.40 2.37 -25.39
N ASP A 53 2.49 2.23 -24.42
CA ASP A 53 1.43 3.20 -24.08
C ASP A 53 1.91 4.32 -23.13
N GLY A 54 3.19 4.31 -22.74
CA GLY A 54 3.77 5.25 -21.80
C GLY A 54 3.42 4.97 -20.33
N ARG A 55 2.75 3.85 -20.01
CA ARG A 55 2.40 3.47 -18.64
C ARG A 55 3.35 2.40 -18.11
N SER A 56 3.48 2.33 -16.78
CA SER A 56 4.28 1.26 -16.16
C SER A 56 3.62 -0.10 -16.40
N GLN A 57 4.39 -1.05 -16.94
CA GLN A 57 3.94 -2.43 -17.09
C GLN A 57 3.84 -3.12 -15.71
N ARG A 58 2.94 -4.09 -15.62
CA ARG A 58 2.70 -4.89 -14.41
C ARG A 58 2.94 -6.36 -14.69
N SER A 59 3.30 -7.10 -13.64
CA SER A 59 3.40 -8.57 -13.67
C SER A 59 2.05 -9.18 -14.09
N GLN A 60 2.09 -10.30 -14.80
CA GLN A 60 0.91 -11.15 -15.05
C GLN A 60 0.64 -12.09 -13.88
N GLU A 61 1.64 -12.32 -13.03
CA GLU A 61 1.52 -13.13 -11.83
C GLU A 61 1.13 -12.23 -10.64
N PRO A 62 0.04 -12.54 -9.92
CA PRO A 62 -0.38 -11.78 -8.75
C PRO A 62 0.57 -12.05 -7.58
N GLN A 63 0.94 -11.00 -6.85
CA GLN A 63 1.80 -11.06 -5.66
C GLN A 63 1.11 -10.37 -4.48
N GLY A 64 -0.02 -10.93 -4.07
CA GLY A 64 -0.80 -10.45 -2.93
C GLY A 64 -2.16 -9.87 -3.31
N TRP A 65 -2.76 -9.15 -2.36
CA TRP A 65 -4.13 -8.67 -2.41
C TRP A 65 -4.21 -7.22 -1.91
N THR A 66 -4.80 -6.35 -2.72
CA THR A 66 -5.11 -4.98 -2.33
C THR A 66 -6.43 -4.95 -1.56
N TYR A 67 -6.36 -4.51 -0.31
CA TYR A 67 -7.49 -4.20 0.53
C TYR A 67 -7.79 -2.70 0.50
N LEU A 68 -9.07 -2.35 0.53
CA LEU A 68 -9.52 -0.99 0.81
C LEU A 68 -9.99 -0.94 2.26
N LEU A 69 -9.35 -0.08 3.04
CA LEU A 69 -9.66 0.19 4.44
C LEU A 69 -9.98 1.68 4.60
N THR A 70 -10.59 2.03 5.72
CA THR A 70 -10.90 3.42 6.08
C THR A 70 -10.10 3.78 7.33
N HIS A 71 -9.35 4.89 7.29
CA HIS A 71 -8.65 5.41 8.45
C HIS A 71 -9.67 5.91 9.48
N PHE A 72 -9.61 5.35 10.68
CA PHE A 72 -10.51 5.70 11.79
C PHE A 72 -10.27 7.14 12.24
N GLY A 73 -11.34 7.90 12.46
CA GLY A 73 -11.30 9.30 12.87
C GLY A 73 -11.21 10.32 11.74
N THR A 74 -10.59 9.99 10.61
CA THR A 74 -10.45 10.90 9.45
C THR A 74 -11.33 10.52 8.26
N GLY A 75 -11.61 9.22 8.09
CA GLY A 75 -12.30 8.71 6.91
C GLY A 75 -11.42 8.57 5.67
N ASP A 76 -10.10 8.82 5.79
CA ASP A 76 -9.18 8.72 4.66
C ASP A 76 -9.16 7.29 4.09
N ARG A 77 -9.01 7.19 2.76
CA ARG A 77 -8.99 5.90 2.07
C ARG A 77 -7.60 5.27 2.18
N VAL A 78 -7.50 4.11 2.81
CA VAL A 78 -6.24 3.37 2.93
C VAL A 78 -6.28 2.18 1.99
N ARG A 79 -5.48 2.22 0.92
CA ARG A 79 -5.22 1.03 0.09
C ARG A 79 -3.94 0.38 0.58
N VAL A 80 -4.05 -0.87 0.99
CA VAL A 80 -2.91 -1.65 1.49
C VAL A 80 -2.77 -2.95 0.71
N VAL A 81 -1.54 -3.35 0.42
CA VAL A 81 -1.23 -4.65 -0.18
C VAL A 81 -0.88 -5.64 0.93
N PHE A 82 -1.64 -6.71 1.02
CA PHE A 82 -1.37 -7.87 1.87
C PHE A 82 -0.76 -9.01 1.05
N ASP A 83 0.05 -9.84 1.69
CA ASP A 83 0.69 -11.01 1.08
C ASP A 83 -0.30 -12.16 0.80
N GLY A 84 -1.45 -12.17 1.49
CA GLY A 84 -2.51 -13.17 1.37
C GLY A 84 -3.92 -12.59 1.52
N LEU A 85 -4.91 -13.49 1.51
CA LEU A 85 -6.28 -13.15 1.88
C LEU A 85 -6.44 -13.26 3.39
N TYR A 86 -6.76 -12.14 4.02
CA TYR A 86 -7.11 -12.02 5.42
C TYR A 86 -8.63 -11.89 5.57
N ASP A 87 -9.19 -12.64 6.51
CA ASP A 87 -10.59 -12.52 6.90
C ASP A 87 -10.72 -11.37 7.91
N LEU A 88 -11.08 -10.20 7.40
CA LEU A 88 -11.28 -9.01 8.21
C LEU A 88 -12.76 -8.81 8.50
N SER A 89 -13.07 -8.47 9.75
CA SER A 89 -14.42 -8.15 10.19
C SER A 89 -14.69 -6.65 10.05
N PRO A 90 -15.84 -6.26 9.46
CA PRO A 90 -16.28 -4.86 9.50
C PRO A 90 -16.59 -4.33 10.90
N GLY A 91 -16.83 -5.24 11.85
CA GLY A 91 -17.10 -4.92 13.25
C GLY A 91 -15.84 -4.76 14.12
N ALA A 92 -14.65 -4.65 13.52
CA ALA A 92 -13.39 -4.47 14.25
C ALA A 92 -12.58 -3.27 13.71
N LEU A 93 -11.82 -2.66 14.61
CA LEU A 93 -10.71 -1.76 14.30
C LEU A 93 -9.40 -2.53 14.35
N TYR A 94 -8.52 -2.22 13.41
CA TYR A 94 -7.21 -2.83 13.29
C TYR A 94 -6.13 -1.77 13.42
N GLU A 95 -5.05 -2.08 14.13
CA GLU A 95 -3.82 -1.33 14.03
C GLU A 95 -3.02 -1.89 12.85
N LEU A 96 -2.73 -1.02 11.88
CA LEU A 96 -2.00 -1.32 10.67
C LEU A 96 -0.65 -0.58 10.72
N GLN A 97 0.44 -1.34 10.63
CA GLN A 97 1.80 -0.83 10.50
C GLN A 97 2.31 -1.19 9.10
N ALA A 98 2.62 -0.17 8.30
CA ALA A 98 3.04 -0.37 6.93
C ALA A 98 3.78 0.85 6.39
N SER A 99 4.60 0.64 5.37
CA SER A 99 5.33 1.67 4.65
C SER A 99 4.73 1.94 3.27
N GLY A 100 4.72 3.21 2.83
CA GLY A 100 4.13 3.62 1.56
C GLY A 100 4.06 5.13 1.37
N TYR A 101 2.95 5.61 0.81
CA TYR A 101 2.75 7.00 0.39
C TYR A 101 1.43 7.55 0.90
N HIS A 102 1.46 8.77 1.43
CA HIS A 102 0.27 9.54 1.79
C HIS A 102 0.02 10.64 0.76
N PHE A 103 -1.14 10.59 0.11
CA PHE A 103 -1.61 11.60 -0.84
C PHE A 103 -2.57 12.54 -0.13
N SER A 104 -2.02 13.51 0.62
CA SER A 104 -2.83 14.36 1.51
C SER A 104 -3.94 15.14 0.80
N LYS A 105 -3.72 15.56 -0.45
CA LYS A 105 -4.75 16.26 -1.25
C LYS A 105 -5.95 15.37 -1.60
N ASP A 106 -5.69 14.07 -1.73
CA ASP A 106 -6.70 13.08 -2.13
C ASP A 106 -7.26 12.32 -0.91
N HIS A 107 -6.87 12.70 0.31
CA HIS A 107 -7.29 12.04 1.55
C HIS A 107 -7.11 10.51 1.47
N SER A 108 -5.92 10.07 1.00
CA SER A 108 -5.68 8.65 0.73
C SER A 108 -4.25 8.20 0.96
N TYR A 109 -4.10 6.93 1.32
CA TYR A 109 -2.85 6.24 1.54
C TYR A 109 -2.72 5.08 0.54
N TYR A 110 -1.52 4.88 0.03
CA TYR A 110 -1.13 3.68 -0.70
C TYR A 110 0.06 3.03 0.00
N LEU A 111 -0.20 1.89 0.64
CA LEU A 111 0.75 1.15 1.47
C LEU A 111 1.04 -0.18 0.80
N ASP A 112 2.29 -0.39 0.40
CA ASP A 112 2.70 -1.56 -0.39
C ASP A 112 3.74 -2.43 0.34
N GLU A 113 4.12 -2.06 1.56
CA GLU A 113 4.98 -2.83 2.45
C GLU A 113 4.29 -2.99 3.81
N LEU A 114 3.55 -4.09 4.00
CA LEU A 114 2.92 -4.42 5.28
C LEU A 114 3.98 -4.92 6.28
N GLU A 115 4.01 -4.34 7.46
CA GLU A 115 4.89 -4.76 8.56
C GLU A 115 4.11 -5.56 9.62
N ALA A 116 2.95 -5.05 10.04
CA ALA A 116 2.08 -5.74 10.99
C ALA A 116 0.60 -5.34 10.84
N LEU A 117 -0.28 -6.28 11.20
CA LEU A 117 -1.70 -6.04 11.36
C LEU A 117 -2.19 -6.74 12.63
N SER A 118 -2.88 -6.00 13.50
CA SER A 118 -3.45 -6.56 14.74
C SER A 118 -4.83 -5.97 15.02
N VAL A 119 -5.66 -6.68 15.78
CA VAL A 119 -6.97 -6.17 16.22
C VAL A 119 -6.74 -5.16 17.33
N ALA A 120 -7.05 -3.89 17.07
CA ALA A 120 -6.98 -2.81 18.07
C ALA A 120 -8.25 -2.78 18.94
N HIS A 121 -9.41 -3.03 18.34
CA HIS A 121 -10.69 -3.07 19.05
C HIS A 121 -11.71 -3.93 18.30
N ASN A 122 -12.57 -4.65 19.01
CA ASN A 122 -13.66 -5.42 18.42
C ASN A 122 -15.00 -4.96 19.00
N PHE A 123 -15.86 -4.37 18.15
CA PHE A 123 -17.18 -3.87 18.55
C PHE A 123 -18.20 -4.99 18.78
N ALA A 124 -17.95 -6.19 18.24
CA ALA A 124 -18.78 -7.36 18.51
C ALA A 124 -18.46 -8.02 19.87
N GLY A 125 -17.74 -7.31 20.75
CA GLY A 125 -17.21 -7.84 22.01
C GLY A 125 -18.17 -8.75 22.76
N ASN A 126 -17.64 -9.91 23.14
CA ASN A 126 -18.19 -10.93 24.02
C ASN A 126 -19.38 -10.42 24.85
N GLN A 127 -20.56 -10.99 24.60
CA GLN A 127 -21.53 -11.20 25.67
C GLN A 127 -20.80 -12.01 26.75
N ASN A 128 -20.19 -11.33 27.72
CA ASN A 128 -20.00 -11.94 29.02
C ASN A 128 -21.40 -12.18 29.56
N ASP A 129 -21.83 -13.43 29.40
CA ASP A 129 -22.43 -14.29 30.41
C ASP A 129 -22.38 -13.70 31.83
N ASN A 130 -23.16 -12.64 32.08
CA ASN A 130 -23.60 -12.28 33.41
C ASN A 130 -24.72 -13.25 33.80
N ASN A 131 -24.35 -14.52 33.96
CA ASN A 131 -25.14 -15.48 34.70
C ASN A 131 -24.38 -15.76 36.00
N LYS A 132 -24.67 -14.94 37.00
CA LYS A 132 -24.48 -15.26 38.41
C LYS A 132 -25.75 -14.88 39.15
#